data_AF-W9WUP4-F1
#
_entry.id   AF-W9WUP4-F1
#
_cell.length_a   1.000
_cell.length_b   1.000
_cell.length_c   1.000
_cell.angle_alpha   90.00
_cell.angle_beta   90.00
_cell.angle_gamma   90.00
#
_symmetry.space_group_name_H-M   'P 1'
#
loop_
_entity.id
_entity.type
_entity.pdbx_description
1 polymer ?
#
loop_
_entity_poly.entity_id
_entity_poly.type
_entity_poly.pdbx_seq_one_letter_code
_entity_poly.pdbx_strand_id
1 'polypeptide(L)'
;MLALFTTSTCAPCRTITPLLTSLVETRPPSPEDKYSSLAFAEIELDSPDISNGNMMDLGVEYGVRGMPTLMGFGGRRAERVTERLVDTRMLSNEKAMAKWVDEEMKKGDASSSSSQSGGGGFLARIFGP
;
A
#
# COMPACT_ATOMS: atom_id res chain seq x y z
N MET A 1 -6.19 0.25 0.81
CA MET A 1 -6.17 -0.82 -0.22
C MET A 1 -4.74 -1.26 -0.44
N LEU A 2 -4.51 -2.55 -0.70
CA LEU A 2 -3.22 -3.10 -1.09
C LEU A 2 -3.26 -3.51 -2.56
N ALA A 3 -2.22 -3.20 -3.32
CA ALA A 3 -2.04 -3.70 -4.68
C ALA A 3 -0.68 -4.40 -4.81
N LEU A 4 -0.67 -5.65 -5.26
CA LEU A 4 0.55 -6.40 -5.55
C LEU A 4 0.78 -6.41 -7.06
N PHE A 5 1.83 -5.74 -7.49
CA PHE A 5 2.29 -5.79 -8.87
C PHE A 5 3.09 -7.07 -9.11
N THR A 6 2.69 -7.84 -10.11
CA THR A 6 3.23 -9.15 -10.47
C THR A 6 3.43 -9.28 -11.98
N THR A 7 3.99 -10.42 -12.37
CA THR A 7 4.02 -10.89 -13.76
C THR A 7 3.78 -12.39 -13.82
N SER A 8 3.39 -12.91 -14.99
CA SER A 8 3.17 -14.33 -15.25
C SER A 8 4.38 -15.23 -14.90
N THR A 9 5.59 -14.68 -14.97
CA THR A 9 6.86 -15.38 -14.72
C THR A 9 7.50 -15.08 -13.36
N CYS A 10 6.82 -14.32 -12.49
CA CYS A 10 7.32 -13.96 -11.17
C CYS A 10 7.33 -15.17 -10.20
N ALA A 11 8.48 -15.81 -10.05
CA ALA A 11 8.65 -16.93 -9.11
C ALA A 11 8.22 -16.62 -7.66
N PRO A 12 8.66 -15.52 -7.00
CA PRO A 12 8.24 -15.23 -5.63
C PRO A 12 6.75 -14.89 -5.49
N CYS A 13 6.10 -14.39 -6.56
CA CYS A 13 4.67 -14.06 -6.53
C CYS A 13 3.78 -15.28 -6.26
N ARG A 14 4.21 -16.48 -6.70
CA ARG A 14 3.50 -17.75 -6.46
C ARG A 14 3.29 -18.09 -4.97
N THR A 15 4.16 -17.58 -4.11
CA THR A 15 4.03 -17.74 -2.65
C THR A 15 3.36 -16.51 -2.01
N ILE A 16 3.67 -15.31 -2.51
CA ILE A 16 3.25 -14.05 -1.90
C ILE A 16 1.77 -13.74 -2.15
N THR A 17 1.27 -13.94 -3.37
CA THR A 17 -0.14 -13.68 -3.73
C THR A 17 -1.13 -14.48 -2.86
N PRO A 18 -1.02 -15.83 -2.72
CA PRO A 18 -1.96 -16.58 -1.89
C PRO A 18 -1.83 -16.26 -0.40
N LEU A 19 -0.62 -15.92 0.07
CA LEU A 19 -0.42 -15.50 1.46
C LEU A 19 -1.15 -14.17 1.75
N LEU A 20 -0.98 -13.15 0.91
CA LEU A 20 -1.70 -11.88 1.05
C LEU A 20 -3.21 -12.07 0.96
N THR A 21 -3.68 -12.88 0.01
CA THR A 21 -5.11 -13.19 -0.15
C THR A 21 -5.68 -13.80 1.13
N SER A 22 -5.01 -14.82 1.67
CA SER A 22 -5.40 -15.46 2.93
C SER A 22 -5.45 -14.47 4.09
N LEU A 23 -4.44 -13.61 4.24
CA LEU A 23 -4.43 -12.59 5.29
C LEU A 23 -5.57 -11.59 5.14
N VAL A 24 -5.89 -11.17 3.92
CA VAL A 24 -6.98 -10.22 3.66
C VAL A 24 -8.35 -10.83 3.96
N GLU A 25 -8.54 -12.11 3.64
CA GLU A 25 -9.81 -12.81 3.84
C GLU A 25 -10.05 -13.24 5.29
N THR A 26 -8.98 -13.59 6.02
CA THR A 26 -9.10 -14.24 7.34
C THR A 26 -8.77 -13.33 8.52
N ARG A 27 -8.10 -12.19 8.29
CA ARG A 27 -7.72 -11.27 9.37
C ARG A 27 -8.98 -10.71 10.06
N PRO A 28 -9.14 -10.92 11.38
CA PRO A 28 -10.25 -10.34 12.11
C PRO A 28 -10.09 -8.82 12.23
N PRO A 29 -11.20 -8.06 12.26
CA PRO A 29 -11.14 -6.63 12.56
C PRO A 29 -10.64 -6.41 13.99
N SER A 30 -9.80 -5.40 14.18
CA SER A 30 -9.33 -4.97 15.51
C SER A 30 -9.94 -3.60 15.87
N PRO A 31 -10.29 -3.36 17.15
CA PRO A 31 -10.71 -2.03 17.62
C PRO A 31 -9.63 -0.95 17.44
N GLU A 32 -8.37 -1.34 17.28
CA GLU A 32 -7.24 -0.43 17.04
C GLU A 32 -7.07 -0.06 15.56
N ASP A 33 -7.80 -0.73 14.65
CA ASP A 33 -7.70 -0.47 13.22
C ASP A 33 -8.30 0.89 12.87
N LYS A 34 -7.57 1.65 12.05
CA LYS A 34 -8.04 2.93 11.51
C LYS A 34 -8.70 2.79 10.15
N TYR A 35 -8.31 1.79 9.38
CA TYR A 35 -9.06 1.40 8.18
C TYR A 35 -10.21 0.48 8.58
N SER A 36 -11.39 0.69 7.97
CA SER A 36 -12.56 -0.15 8.21
C SER A 36 -12.43 -1.57 7.64
N SER A 37 -11.62 -1.73 6.59
CA SER A 37 -11.46 -2.99 5.88
C SER A 37 -10.14 -3.02 5.12
N LEU A 38 -9.56 -4.21 5.00
CA LEU A 38 -8.45 -4.47 4.10
C LEU A 38 -9.00 -4.92 2.74
N ALA A 39 -8.57 -4.27 1.66
CA ALA A 39 -8.89 -4.64 0.30
C ALA A 39 -7.59 -4.97 -0.44
N PHE A 40 -7.64 -5.95 -1.33
CA PHE A 40 -6.47 -6.45 -2.05
C PHE A 40 -6.76 -6.58 -3.54
N ALA A 41 -5.80 -6.19 -4.37
CA ALA A 41 -5.80 -6.42 -5.81
C ALA A 41 -4.43 -6.95 -6.25
N GLU A 42 -4.43 -7.97 -7.10
CA GLU A 42 -3.26 -8.37 -7.87
C GLU A 42 -3.28 -7.65 -9.23
N ILE A 43 -2.13 -7.12 -9.64
CA ILE A 43 -1.96 -6.41 -10.91
C ILE A 43 -0.87 -7.14 -11.69
N GLU A 44 -1.28 -7.96 -12.66
CA GLU A 44 -0.38 -8.66 -13.57
C GLU A 44 -0.02 -7.75 -14.75
N LEU A 45 1.21 -7.24 -14.76
CA LEU A 45 1.65 -6.22 -15.73
C LEU A 45 1.80 -6.75 -17.16
N ASP A 46 2.15 -8.03 -17.32
CA ASP A 46 2.29 -8.71 -18.61
C ASP A 46 1.01 -9.43 -19.06
N SER A 47 -0.13 -9.09 -18.46
CA SER A 47 -1.43 -9.54 -18.94
C SER A 47 -1.69 -9.05 -20.37
N PRO A 48 -2.17 -9.92 -21.28
CA PRO A 48 -2.58 -9.51 -22.62
C PRO A 48 -3.94 -8.78 -22.65
N ASP A 49 -4.64 -8.66 -21.51
CA ASP A 49 -5.92 -7.96 -21.42
C ASP A 49 -5.72 -6.44 -21.54
N ILE A 50 -6.35 -5.85 -22.55
CA ILE A 50 -6.32 -4.42 -22.86
C ILE A 50 -7.68 -3.72 -22.69
N SER A 51 -8.67 -4.42 -22.17
CA SER A 51 -10.05 -3.90 -22.01
C SER A 51 -10.11 -2.62 -21.17
N ASN A 52 -9.17 -2.45 -20.24
CA ASN A 52 -9.03 -1.27 -19.37
C ASN A 52 -7.70 -0.53 -19.57
N GLY A 53 -7.13 -0.60 -20.77
CA GLY A 53 -5.80 -0.07 -21.08
C GLY A 53 -4.69 -1.10 -20.93
N ASN A 54 -3.45 -0.70 -21.21
CA ASN A 54 -2.29 -1.59 -21.09
C ASN A 54 -1.82 -1.65 -19.63
N MET A 55 -1.80 -2.84 -19.04
CA MET A 55 -1.40 -3.02 -17.64
C MET A 55 0.04 -2.54 -17.38
N MET A 56 0.94 -2.63 -18.36
CA MET A 56 2.32 -2.12 -18.24
C MET A 56 2.37 -0.63 -17.93
N ASP A 57 1.40 0.17 -18.38
CA ASP A 57 1.36 1.61 -18.14
C ASP A 57 1.22 1.91 -16.64
N LEU A 58 0.50 1.06 -15.88
CA LEU A 58 0.39 1.17 -14.43
C LEU A 58 1.75 0.95 -13.74
N GLY A 59 2.57 0.04 -14.28
CA GLY A 59 3.93 -0.16 -13.81
C GLY A 59 4.78 1.10 -13.95
N VAL A 60 4.64 1.83 -15.06
CA VAL A 60 5.32 3.10 -15.28
C VAL A 60 4.76 4.20 -14.37
N GLU A 61 3.43 4.35 -14.33
CA GLU A 61 2.72 5.36 -13.54
C GLU A 61 3.11 5.30 -12.05
N TYR A 62 3.12 4.09 -11.49
CA TYR A 62 3.46 3.88 -10.08
C TYR A 62 4.95 3.61 -9.85
N GLY A 63 5.80 3.73 -10.87
CA GLY A 63 7.25 3.57 -10.75
C GLY A 63 7.70 2.20 -10.27
N VAL A 64 7.02 1.15 -10.71
CA VAL A 64 7.37 -0.25 -10.42
C VAL A 64 8.62 -0.63 -11.23
N ARG A 65 9.68 -1.04 -10.53
CA ARG A 65 10.98 -1.35 -11.15
C ARG A 65 11.35 -2.84 -11.10
N GLY A 66 10.53 -3.67 -10.45
CA GLY A 66 10.77 -5.09 -10.30
C GLY A 66 9.58 -5.79 -9.65
N MET A 67 9.55 -7.12 -9.77
CA MET A 67 8.48 -7.94 -9.20
C MET A 67 9.00 -8.80 -8.05
N PRO A 68 8.19 -9.00 -7.00
CA PRO A 68 6.91 -8.33 -6.73
C PRO A 68 7.14 -6.90 -6.18
N THR A 69 6.14 -6.04 -6.35
CA THR A 69 6.07 -4.77 -5.60
C THR A 69 4.69 -4.67 -4.95
N LEU A 70 4.64 -4.62 -3.62
CA LEU A 70 3.41 -4.39 -2.87
C LEU A 70 3.28 -2.90 -2.57
N MET A 71 2.14 -2.30 -2.92
CA MET A 71 1.84 -0.91 -2.61
C MET A 71 0.61 -0.78 -1.73
N GLY A 72 0.71 0.10 -0.74
CA GLY A 72 -0.43 0.58 0.03
C GLY A 72 -1.02 1.82 -0.62
N PHE A 73 -2.34 1.88 -0.69
CA PHE A 73 -3.11 3.02 -1.17
C PHE A 73 -4.10 3.51 -0.12
N GLY A 74 -4.15 4.83 -0.03
CA GLY A 74 -4.82 5.61 0.98
C GLY A 74 -5.58 6.82 0.43
N GLY A 75 -6.37 7.46 1.27
CA GLY A 75 -7.26 8.56 0.89
C GLY A 75 -8.69 8.10 0.64
N ARG A 76 -9.60 9.05 0.40
CA ARG A 76 -11.04 8.76 0.30
C ARG A 76 -11.39 7.85 -0.89
N ARG A 77 -10.52 7.79 -1.90
CA ARG A 77 -10.65 6.99 -3.12
C ARG A 77 -9.38 6.22 -3.46
N ALA A 78 -8.54 5.92 -2.46
CA ALA A 78 -7.25 5.25 -2.68
C ALA A 78 -6.32 6.02 -3.67
N GLU A 79 -6.43 7.35 -3.71
CA GLU A 79 -5.71 8.20 -4.67
C GLU A 79 -4.22 8.38 -4.35
N ARG A 80 -3.77 7.99 -3.15
CA ARG A 80 -2.41 8.29 -2.67
C ARG A 80 -1.68 7.02 -2.26
N VAL A 81 -0.47 6.83 -2.79
CA VAL A 81 0.44 5.77 -2.33
C VAL A 81 0.90 6.09 -0.91
N THR A 82 0.64 5.18 0.02
CA THR A 82 1.00 5.29 1.44
C THR A 82 2.24 4.47 1.80
N GLU A 83 2.51 3.41 1.04
CA GLU A 83 3.58 2.46 1.35
C GLU A 83 4.06 1.74 0.08
N ARG A 84 5.33 1.31 0.06
CA ARG A 84 5.90 0.50 -1.02
C ARG A 84 6.91 -0.51 -0.46
N LEU A 85 6.57 -1.79 -0.57
CA LEU A 85 7.42 -2.92 -0.18
C LEU A 85 7.92 -3.69 -1.39
N VAL A 86 9.23 -3.92 -1.42
CA VAL A 86 9.94 -4.72 -2.45
C VAL A 86 10.78 -5.85 -1.84
N ASP A 87 10.80 -5.98 -0.51
CA ASP A 87 11.54 -7.04 0.18
C ASP A 87 10.80 -8.38 0.08
N THR A 88 11.23 -9.22 -0.86
CA THR A 88 10.64 -10.54 -1.11
C THR A 88 10.79 -11.51 0.07
N ARG A 89 11.81 -11.38 0.91
CA ARG A 89 12.00 -12.26 2.07
C ARG A 89 10.99 -11.93 3.16
N MET A 90 10.78 -10.64 3.39
CA MET A 90 9.72 -10.17 4.29
C MET A 90 8.34 -10.58 3.74
N LEU A 91 8.09 -10.33 2.44
CA LEU A 91 6.80 -10.63 1.81
C LEU A 91 6.48 -12.13 1.78
N SER A 92 7.48 -13.00 1.70
CA SER A 92 7.25 -14.46 1.72
C SER A 92 7.15 -15.05 3.13
N ASN A 93 7.35 -14.25 4.18
CA ASN A 93 7.27 -14.69 5.56
C ASN A 93 5.88 -14.36 6.15
N GLU A 94 5.06 -15.39 6.37
CA GLU A 94 3.70 -15.27 6.90
C GLU A 94 3.60 -14.42 8.17
N LYS A 95 4.46 -14.67 9.16
CA LYS A 95 4.42 -13.93 10.43
C LYS A 95 4.82 -12.48 10.27
N ALA A 96 5.86 -12.21 9.47
CA ALA A 96 6.31 -10.85 9.21
C ALA A 96 5.27 -10.06 8.41
N MET A 97 4.68 -10.69 7.39
CA MET A 97 3.63 -10.08 6.58
C MET A 97 2.36 -9.82 7.38
N ALA A 98 1.89 -10.77 8.20
CA ALA A 98 0.72 -10.58 9.05
C ALA A 98 0.92 -9.41 10.03
N LYS A 99 2.09 -9.35 10.68
CA LYS A 99 2.46 -8.25 11.57
C LYS A 99 2.48 -6.91 10.84
N TRP A 100 3.03 -6.87 9.62
CA TRP A 100 3.06 -5.66 8.82
C TRP A 100 1.65 -5.22 8.38
N VAL A 101 0.79 -6.15 7.97
CA VAL A 101 -0.61 -5.85 7.65
C VAL A 101 -1.32 -5.26 8.87
N ASP A 102 -1.12 -5.84 10.06
CA ASP A 102 -1.66 -5.28 11.30
C ASP A 102 -1.16 -3.87 11.59
N GLU A 103 0.13 -3.63 11.39
CA GLU A 103 0.73 -2.31 11.56
C GLU A 103 0.14 -1.29 10.58
N GLU A 104 -0.05 -1.65 9.31
CA GLU A 104 -0.68 -0.76 8.32
C GLU A 104 -2.15 -0.48 8.66
N MET A 105 -2.90 -1.49 9.12
CA MET A 105 -4.30 -1.33 9.52
C MET A 105 -4.47 -0.39 10.73
N LYS A 106 -3.56 -0.47 11.70
CA LYS A 106 -3.51 0.43 12.87
C LYS A 106 -2.97 1.81 12.54
N LYS A 107 -1.96 1.89 11.67
CA LYS A 107 -1.36 3.15 11.21
C LYS A 107 -2.42 3.99 10.50
N GLY A 108 -3.26 3.34 9.67
CA GLY A 108 -4.24 3.98 8.83
C GLY A 108 -3.60 4.82 7.74
N ASP A 109 -4.41 5.67 7.12
CA ASP A 109 -3.86 6.75 6.32
C ASP A 109 -3.19 7.75 7.25
N ALA A 110 -2.06 8.31 6.82
CA ALA A 110 -1.64 9.60 7.32
C ALA A 110 -2.70 10.61 6.87
N SER A 111 -3.78 10.70 7.65
CA SER A 111 -4.75 11.76 7.58
C SER A 111 -3.94 13.05 7.53
N SER A 112 -4.25 13.92 6.57
CA SER A 112 -3.88 15.33 6.61
C SER A 112 -4.56 16.06 7.79
N SER A 113 -4.69 15.41 8.95
CA SER A 113 -4.83 16.01 10.25
C SER A 113 -3.44 16.15 10.86
N SER A 114 -2.56 16.89 10.20
CA SER A 114 -1.98 18.01 10.95
C SER A 114 -3.16 18.93 11.25
N SER A 115 -3.76 18.67 12.41
CA SER A 115 -4.46 19.67 13.19
C SER A 115 -3.85 21.04 12.90
N GLN A 116 -4.70 22.00 12.56
CA GLN A 116 -4.45 23.37 12.95
C GLN A 116 -4.03 23.36 14.43
N SER A 117 -2.73 23.43 14.68
CA SER A 117 -2.25 24.20 15.82
C SER A 117 -2.37 25.65 15.39
N GLY A 118 -3.58 26.20 15.57
CA GLY A 118 -3.71 27.62 15.86
C GLY A 118 -2.86 27.88 17.11
N GLY A 119 -1.62 28.29 16.88
CA GLY A 119 -0.65 28.69 17.88
C GLY A 119 0.09 29.87 17.28
N GLY A 120 -0.28 31.06 17.74
CA GLY A 120 0.19 32.34 17.22
C GLY A 120 1.70 32.44 17.10
N GLY A 121 2.10 33.30 16.16
CA GLY A 121 3.47 33.49 15.78
C GLY A 121 4.42 33.80 16.92
N PHE A 122 5.62 33.24 16.80
CA PHE A 122 6.84 33.77 17.41
C PHE A 122 7.99 33.86 16.39
N LEU A 123 7.94 33.10 15.29
CA LEU A 123 9.01 33.09 14.28
C LEU A 123 8.80 34.08 13.12
N ALA A 124 7.60 34.64 12.98
CA ALA A 124 7.30 35.65 11.94
C ALA A 124 7.62 37.10 12.35
N ARG A 125 8.12 37.35 13.58
CA ARG A 125 8.44 38.70 14.10
C ARG A 125 9.93 39.02 14.17
N ILE A 126 10.82 38.10 13.82
CA ILE A 126 12.28 38.29 13.91
C ILE A 126 12.94 38.47 12.53
N PHE A 127 12.23 38.17 11.42
CA PHE A 127 12.79 38.28 10.06
C PHE A 127 11.78 38.80 9.02
N GLY A 128 11.18 39.97 9.26
CA GLY A 128 10.43 40.70 8.22
C GLY A 128 10.94 42.15 8.13
N PRO A 129 11.16 42.70 6.92
CA PRO A 129 11.62 44.07 6.71
C PRO A 129 10.62 45.15 7.18
#